data_AF-X1S7B5-F1
#
_entry.id   AF-X1S7B5-F1
#
_cell.length_a   1.000
_cell.length_b   1.000
_cell.length_c   1.000
_cell.angle_alpha   90.00
_cell.angle_beta   90.00
_cell.angle_gamma   90.00
#
_symmetry.space_group_name_H-M   'P 1'
#
loop_
_entity.id
_entity.type
_entity.pdbx_description
1 polymer ?
#
loop_
_entity_poly.entity_id
_entity_poly.type
_entity_poly.pdbx_seq_one_letter_code
_entity_poly.pdbx_strand_id
1 'polypeptide(L)'
;GDGSLPVPGWTDEYEWTGYIPFEELPNSFNPPQGYIVTANNAVVDQNYPYLIATVFAHGHRAQRIVDLIESTPGQIDSAYLQKMQGDDLNLNAEVLVPILMQVPLGAVVDDVRWLLEDWDYQSHMDSPAAALFEVFWVNLLAATFHDDLPEDYWPTGASRWFEVVADLVEQPNSPWWDNSTTDPIETRDVIFSQAYVAAVNQLTETLGDDPSQWAWGDLHTLILTNPTLGNSGIPPVDALFNRGPYSTSGGGGIINATGWSAVEPYQ
;
A
#
# COMPACT_ATOMS: atom_id res chain seq x y z
N GLY A 1 -4.85 -26.30 14.58
CA GLY A 1 -5.14 -24.86 14.52
C GLY A 1 -4.29 -24.25 13.42
N ASP A 2 -4.62 -23.06 12.96
CA ASP A 2 -3.99 -22.47 11.77
C ASP A 2 -3.13 -21.22 12.05
N GLY A 3 -2.92 -20.91 13.33
CA GLY A 3 -2.16 -19.74 13.77
C GLY A 3 -2.90 -18.41 13.66
N SER A 4 -4.17 -18.40 13.21
CA SER A 4 -4.97 -17.17 13.12
C SER A 4 -5.49 -16.69 14.47
N LEU A 5 -5.78 -17.61 15.40
CA LEU A 5 -6.35 -17.34 16.72
C LEU A 5 -5.73 -18.24 17.80
N PRO A 6 -5.76 -17.83 19.08
CA PRO A 6 -5.45 -18.73 20.18
C PRO A 6 -6.36 -19.95 20.16
N VAL A 7 -5.78 -21.10 20.50
CA VAL A 7 -6.48 -22.40 20.55
C VAL A 7 -6.50 -22.95 21.98
N PRO A 8 -7.48 -23.80 22.34
CA PRO A 8 -7.51 -24.48 23.63
C PRO A 8 -6.21 -25.22 23.95
N GLY A 9 -5.46 -24.76 24.95
CA GLY A 9 -4.23 -25.41 25.42
C GLY A 9 -4.45 -26.45 26.54
N TRP A 10 -5.71 -26.71 26.90
CA TRP A 10 -6.07 -27.73 27.90
C TRP A 10 -6.52 -29.05 27.25
N THR A 11 -6.47 -29.14 25.92
CA THR A 11 -6.72 -30.37 25.16
C THR A 11 -5.53 -30.66 24.25
N ASP A 12 -5.29 -31.94 23.95
CA ASP A 12 -4.21 -32.35 23.03
C ASP A 12 -4.56 -32.09 21.54
N GLU A 13 -5.72 -31.49 21.24
CA GLU A 13 -6.25 -31.30 19.89
C GLU A 13 -5.36 -30.39 19.01
N TYR A 14 -4.63 -29.47 19.66
CA TYR A 14 -3.86 -28.42 19.00
C TYR A 14 -2.36 -28.50 19.26
N GLU A 15 -1.91 -29.55 19.94
CA GLU A 15 -0.50 -29.76 20.26
C GLU A 15 0.33 -30.00 18.99
N TRP A 16 1.58 -29.53 19.01
CA TRP A 16 2.52 -29.81 17.94
C TRP A 16 2.88 -31.30 17.92
N THR A 17 2.69 -31.94 16.77
CA THR A 17 2.95 -33.38 16.60
C THR A 17 4.40 -33.70 16.19
N GLY A 18 5.21 -32.67 15.94
CA GLY A 18 6.61 -32.80 15.55
C GLY A 18 7.11 -31.59 14.77
N TYR A 19 8.21 -31.78 14.04
CA TYR A 19 8.75 -30.82 13.09
C TYR A 19 8.49 -31.31 11.66
N ILE A 20 8.31 -30.39 10.73
CA ILE A 20 8.35 -30.71 9.29
C ILE A 20 9.77 -31.22 8.97
N PRO A 21 9.93 -32.39 8.34
CA PRO A 21 11.25 -32.88 7.93
C PRO A 21 11.94 -31.90 6.99
N PHE A 22 13.27 -31.78 7.10
CA PHE A 22 14.04 -30.80 6.32
C PHE A 22 13.88 -31.02 4.81
N GLU A 23 13.84 -32.29 4.39
CA GLU A 23 13.68 -32.72 3.00
C GLU A 23 12.31 -32.37 2.41
N GLU A 24 11.33 -32.09 3.28
CA GLU A 24 9.97 -31.74 2.87
C GLU A 24 9.75 -30.22 2.83
N LEU A 25 10.72 -29.42 3.30
CA LEU A 25 10.64 -27.96 3.21
C LEU A 25 10.66 -27.48 1.74
N PRO A 26 9.92 -26.41 1.40
CA PRO A 26 9.89 -25.90 0.03
C PRO A 26 11.27 -25.43 -0.40
N ASN A 27 11.76 -25.96 -1.52
CA ASN A 27 13.06 -25.60 -2.06
C ASN A 27 13.04 -25.64 -3.59
N SER A 28 13.92 -24.85 -4.20
CA SER A 28 14.13 -24.83 -5.64
C SER A 28 15.60 -24.58 -5.93
N PHE A 29 16.16 -25.32 -6.89
CA PHE A 29 17.57 -25.18 -7.29
C PHE A 29 17.68 -25.21 -8.81
N ASN A 30 18.24 -24.14 -9.38
CA ASN A 30 18.36 -23.92 -10.82
C ASN A 30 17.04 -24.20 -11.59
N PRO A 31 15.95 -23.51 -11.23
CA PRO A 31 14.68 -23.74 -11.90
C PRO A 31 14.77 -23.38 -13.40
N PRO A 32 14.01 -24.04 -14.27
CA PRO A 32 14.15 -23.92 -15.72
C PRO A 32 13.92 -22.51 -16.27
N GLN A 33 13.12 -21.67 -15.58
CA GLN A 33 12.94 -20.26 -15.95
C GLN A 33 14.19 -19.38 -15.70
N GLY A 34 15.20 -19.89 -14.98
CA GLY A 34 16.49 -19.21 -14.80
C GLY A 34 16.52 -18.11 -13.72
N TYR A 35 15.43 -17.92 -12.98
CA TYR A 35 15.33 -16.93 -11.90
C TYR A 35 14.48 -17.45 -10.72
N ILE A 36 14.67 -16.85 -9.54
CA ILE A 36 13.85 -17.04 -8.34
C ILE A 36 13.45 -15.65 -7.84
N VAL A 37 12.16 -15.44 -7.60
CA VAL A 37 11.63 -14.20 -7.02
C VAL A 37 10.98 -14.51 -5.68
N THR A 38 11.38 -13.79 -4.65
CA THR A 38 10.70 -13.78 -3.35
C THR A 38 10.52 -12.34 -2.90
N ALA A 39 9.29 -11.96 -2.60
CA ALA A 39 8.93 -10.63 -2.12
C ALA A 39 7.84 -10.75 -1.03
N ASN A 40 8.08 -11.64 -0.05
CA ASN A 40 7.16 -11.99 1.04
C ASN A 40 5.82 -12.62 0.58
N ASN A 41 5.70 -12.93 -0.71
CA ASN A 41 4.58 -13.68 -1.29
C ASN A 41 4.61 -15.15 -0.85
N ALA A 42 3.49 -15.86 -1.08
CA ALA A 42 3.39 -17.28 -0.78
C ALA A 42 4.51 -18.07 -1.48
N VAL A 43 5.17 -18.95 -0.71
CA VAL A 43 6.31 -19.77 -1.18
C VAL A 43 5.88 -21.15 -1.69
N VAL A 44 4.62 -21.51 -1.49
CA VAL A 44 4.00 -22.79 -1.89
C VAL A 44 2.59 -22.55 -2.41
N ASP A 45 2.06 -23.51 -3.16
CA ASP A 45 0.68 -23.54 -3.58
C ASP A 45 -0.24 -24.18 -2.51
N GLN A 46 -1.54 -24.25 -2.80
CA GLN A 46 -2.55 -24.86 -1.93
C GLN A 46 -2.41 -26.38 -1.79
N ASN A 47 -1.56 -27.03 -2.60
CA ASN A 47 -1.36 -28.47 -2.59
C ASN A 47 -0.21 -28.91 -1.67
N TYR A 48 0.57 -27.96 -1.15
CA TYR A 48 1.66 -28.26 -0.23
C TYR A 48 1.11 -28.82 1.09
N PRO A 49 1.60 -30.00 1.56
CA PRO A 49 0.92 -30.77 2.58
C PRO A 49 1.04 -30.21 4.00
N TYR A 50 1.91 -29.21 4.22
CA TYR A 50 2.13 -28.62 5.53
C TYR A 50 1.66 -27.18 5.60
N LEU A 51 0.96 -26.84 6.67
CA LEU A 51 0.69 -25.45 7.00
C LEU A 51 1.97 -24.77 7.49
N ILE A 52 2.47 -23.79 6.73
CA ILE A 52 3.66 -23.00 7.07
C ILE A 52 3.36 -21.53 7.37
N ALA A 53 2.29 -20.99 6.79
CA ALA A 53 1.72 -19.69 7.12
C ALA A 53 0.32 -19.55 6.50
N THR A 54 -0.50 -18.72 7.10
CA THR A 54 -1.84 -18.33 6.60
C THR A 54 -1.86 -16.91 6.04
N VAL A 55 -0.82 -16.12 6.29
CA VAL A 55 -0.71 -14.73 5.86
C VAL A 55 0.59 -14.52 5.10
N PHE A 56 0.47 -14.00 3.89
CA PHE A 56 1.58 -13.61 3.02
C PHE A 56 1.28 -12.23 2.43
N ALA A 57 2.30 -11.58 1.86
CA ALA A 57 2.02 -10.48 0.95
C ALA A 57 1.27 -11.00 -0.29
N HIS A 58 0.35 -10.21 -0.82
CA HIS A 58 -0.56 -10.62 -1.92
C HIS A 58 0.12 -10.77 -3.29
N GLY A 59 1.43 -10.53 -3.37
CA GLY A 59 2.22 -10.88 -4.56
C GLY A 59 2.45 -9.75 -5.56
N HIS A 60 1.87 -8.56 -5.40
CA HIS A 60 2.09 -7.41 -6.30
C HIS A 60 3.58 -7.16 -6.60
N ARG A 61 4.42 -7.06 -5.56
CA ARG A 61 5.87 -6.88 -5.73
C ARG A 61 6.53 -8.03 -6.47
N ALA A 62 6.15 -9.26 -6.13
CA ALA A 62 6.70 -10.45 -6.77
C ALA A 62 6.33 -10.49 -8.26
N GLN A 63 5.07 -10.23 -8.58
CA GLN A 63 4.58 -10.17 -9.96
C GLN A 63 5.29 -9.06 -10.73
N ARG A 64 5.40 -7.85 -10.17
CA ARG A 64 6.11 -6.74 -10.81
C ARG A 64 7.59 -7.06 -11.08
N ILE A 65 8.27 -7.73 -10.14
CA ILE A 65 9.66 -8.18 -10.36
C ILE A 65 9.72 -9.20 -11.50
N VAL A 66 8.78 -10.15 -11.55
CA VAL A 66 8.67 -11.13 -12.65
C VAL A 66 8.45 -10.41 -13.97
N ASP A 67 7.51 -9.47 -14.05
CA ASP A 67 7.21 -8.71 -15.28
C ASP A 67 8.44 -7.94 -15.77
N LEU A 68 9.20 -7.31 -14.87
CA LEU A 68 10.45 -6.61 -15.20
C LEU A 68 11.52 -7.58 -15.70
N ILE A 69 11.69 -8.74 -15.08
CA ILE A 69 12.62 -9.79 -15.54
C ILE A 69 12.23 -10.28 -16.94
N GLU A 70 10.96 -10.64 -17.14
CA GLU A 70 10.48 -11.28 -18.37
C GLU A 70 10.33 -10.31 -19.54
N SER A 71 10.06 -9.02 -19.28
CA SER A 71 9.99 -7.99 -20.31
C SER A 71 11.35 -7.44 -20.74
N THR A 72 12.43 -7.78 -20.03
CA THR A 72 13.78 -7.29 -20.37
C THR A 72 14.34 -8.05 -21.57
N PRO A 73 14.65 -7.38 -22.69
CA PRO A 73 15.10 -8.04 -23.92
C PRO A 73 16.56 -8.53 -23.87
N GLY A 74 17.29 -8.23 -22.79
CA GLY A 74 18.72 -8.44 -22.67
C GLY A 74 19.14 -9.02 -21.31
N GLN A 75 20.44 -9.11 -21.11
CA GLN A 75 21.00 -9.57 -19.84
C GLN A 75 20.65 -8.57 -18.72
N ILE A 76 20.17 -9.11 -17.60
CA ILE A 76 20.01 -8.35 -16.37
C ILE A 76 21.40 -8.13 -15.76
N ASP A 77 21.83 -6.88 -15.70
CA ASP A 77 23.06 -6.45 -15.07
C ASP A 77 22.80 -5.67 -13.76
N SER A 78 23.85 -5.22 -13.10
CA SER A 78 23.73 -4.47 -11.85
C SER A 78 23.01 -3.13 -12.02
N ALA A 79 23.11 -2.50 -13.19
CA ALA A 79 22.45 -1.22 -13.44
C ALA A 79 20.94 -1.42 -13.60
N TYR A 80 20.52 -2.48 -14.29
CA TYR A 80 19.12 -2.85 -14.38
C TYR A 80 18.54 -3.22 -13.01
N LEU A 81 19.27 -3.99 -12.21
CA LEU A 81 18.84 -4.32 -10.83
C LEU A 81 18.70 -3.06 -9.97
N GLN A 82 19.60 -2.09 -10.09
CA GLN A 82 19.48 -0.82 -9.36
C GLN A 82 18.19 -0.07 -9.77
N LYS A 83 17.87 -0.03 -11.06
CA LYS A 83 16.61 0.55 -11.54
C LYS A 83 15.39 -0.18 -10.99
N MET A 84 15.40 -1.51 -11.04
CA MET A 84 14.31 -2.35 -10.52
C MET A 84 14.05 -2.09 -9.04
N GLN A 85 15.09 -1.91 -8.21
CA GLN A 85 14.93 -1.59 -6.78
C GLN A 85 14.24 -0.25 -6.53
N GLY A 86 14.31 0.69 -7.49
CA GLY A 86 13.62 1.98 -7.45
C GLY A 86 12.36 2.03 -8.31
N ASP A 87 11.76 0.89 -8.66
CA ASP A 87 10.47 0.86 -9.36
C ASP A 87 9.35 1.27 -8.39
N ASP A 88 8.66 2.36 -8.74
CA ASP A 88 7.64 3.02 -7.93
C ASP A 88 6.22 2.71 -8.41
N LEU A 89 6.02 1.68 -9.24
CA LEU A 89 4.72 1.40 -9.85
C LEU A 89 3.69 0.99 -8.78
N ASN A 90 2.62 1.78 -8.64
CA ASN A 90 1.50 1.49 -7.75
C ASN A 90 0.35 0.81 -8.49
N LEU A 91 0.29 -0.53 -8.40
CA LEU A 91 -0.77 -1.32 -9.04
C LEU A 91 -2.18 -1.03 -8.47
N ASN A 92 -2.28 -0.47 -7.25
CA ASN A 92 -3.57 -0.01 -6.73
C ASN A 92 -4.10 1.18 -7.53
N ALA A 93 -3.19 2.09 -7.94
CA ALA A 93 -3.55 3.24 -8.76
C ALA A 93 -4.09 2.81 -10.13
N GLU A 94 -3.48 1.80 -10.74
CA GLU A 94 -3.94 1.25 -12.02
C GLU A 94 -5.39 0.75 -11.95
N VAL A 95 -5.83 0.21 -10.82
CA VAL A 95 -7.22 -0.24 -10.59
C VAL A 95 -8.15 0.94 -10.31
N LEU A 96 -7.74 1.86 -9.42
CA LEU A 96 -8.65 2.87 -8.86
C LEU A 96 -8.76 4.15 -9.69
N VAL A 97 -7.70 4.57 -10.38
CA VAL A 97 -7.71 5.81 -11.18
C VAL A 97 -8.78 5.74 -12.29
N PRO A 98 -8.90 4.67 -13.10
CA PRO A 98 -9.95 4.59 -14.12
C PRO A 98 -11.38 4.71 -13.56
N ILE A 99 -11.61 4.26 -12.32
CA ILE A 99 -12.89 4.38 -11.63
C ILE A 99 -13.10 5.84 -11.19
N LEU A 100 -12.11 6.42 -10.51
CA LEU A 100 -12.14 7.81 -10.05
C LEU A 100 -12.37 8.81 -11.20
N MET A 101 -11.80 8.56 -12.38
CA MET A 101 -12.01 9.37 -13.58
C MET A 101 -13.47 9.37 -14.08
N GLN A 102 -14.26 8.36 -13.72
CA GLN A 102 -15.67 8.24 -14.12
C GLN A 102 -16.65 8.75 -13.05
N VAL A 103 -16.18 8.94 -11.82
CA VAL A 103 -17.02 9.38 -10.69
C VAL A 103 -17.49 10.83 -10.90
N PRO A 104 -18.78 11.14 -10.69
CA PRO A 104 -19.29 12.51 -10.73
C PRO A 104 -18.92 13.29 -9.45
N LEU A 105 -18.18 14.38 -9.59
CA LEU A 105 -17.64 15.16 -8.46
C LEU A 105 -18.54 16.29 -7.94
N GLY A 106 -19.76 16.44 -8.47
CA GLY A 106 -20.63 17.57 -8.11
C GLY A 106 -20.04 18.94 -8.51
N ALA A 107 -20.60 20.02 -7.97
CA ALA A 107 -20.34 21.40 -8.43
C ALA A 107 -19.37 22.22 -7.56
N VAL A 108 -18.72 21.60 -6.56
CA VAL A 108 -18.01 22.32 -5.47
C VAL A 108 -16.48 22.13 -5.51
N VAL A 109 -15.92 21.51 -6.55
CA VAL A 109 -14.52 21.07 -6.55
C VAL A 109 -13.72 21.74 -7.67
N ASP A 110 -12.54 22.26 -7.33
CA ASP A 110 -11.47 22.48 -8.31
C ASP A 110 -11.00 21.10 -8.77
N ASP A 111 -11.62 20.60 -9.84
CA ASP A 111 -11.32 19.27 -10.37
C ASP A 111 -9.90 19.23 -10.96
N VAL A 112 -8.99 18.59 -10.24
CA VAL A 112 -7.59 18.38 -10.59
C VAL A 112 -7.29 16.98 -11.14
N ARG A 113 -8.31 16.20 -11.53
CA ARG A 113 -8.13 14.86 -12.12
C ARG A 113 -7.31 14.87 -13.41
N TRP A 114 -7.13 16.02 -14.05
CA TRP A 114 -6.19 16.20 -15.15
C TRP A 114 -4.75 15.79 -14.78
N LEU A 115 -4.37 15.84 -13.50
CA LEU A 115 -3.09 15.30 -13.01
C LEU A 115 -2.96 13.78 -13.24
N LEU A 116 -4.08 13.05 -13.29
CA LEU A 116 -4.12 11.60 -13.38
C LEU A 116 -4.25 11.09 -14.83
N GLU A 117 -4.56 11.95 -15.81
CA GLU A 117 -4.91 11.52 -17.19
C GLU A 117 -3.77 10.78 -17.90
N ASP A 118 -2.53 11.26 -17.75
CA ASP A 118 -1.33 10.69 -18.37
C ASP A 118 -0.33 10.14 -17.34
N TRP A 119 -0.75 9.99 -16.08
CA TRP A 119 0.11 9.45 -15.04
C TRP A 119 0.41 7.98 -15.30
N ASP A 120 1.68 7.60 -15.26
CA ASP A 120 2.18 6.24 -15.45
C ASP A 120 2.13 5.38 -14.17
N TYR A 121 1.40 5.85 -13.16
CA TYR A 121 1.23 5.22 -11.85
C TYR A 121 2.54 5.06 -11.06
N GLN A 122 3.61 5.77 -11.42
CA GLN A 122 4.84 5.80 -10.63
C GLN A 122 4.72 6.78 -9.47
N SER A 123 4.89 6.29 -8.24
CA SER A 123 4.94 7.09 -7.01
C SER A 123 6.29 7.79 -6.83
N HIS A 124 6.74 8.52 -7.86
CA HIS A 124 7.95 9.33 -7.80
C HIS A 124 7.79 10.50 -6.83
N MET A 125 8.85 10.85 -6.10
CA MET A 125 8.84 11.92 -5.09
C MET A 125 8.47 13.30 -5.64
N ASP A 126 8.66 13.55 -6.92
CA ASP A 126 8.34 14.82 -7.59
C ASP A 126 6.99 14.79 -8.33
N SER A 127 6.20 13.72 -8.18
CA SER A 127 4.93 13.54 -8.90
C SER A 127 3.75 14.18 -8.16
N PRO A 128 3.05 15.17 -8.77
CA PRO A 128 1.79 15.69 -8.22
C PRO A 128 0.66 14.67 -8.30
N ALA A 129 0.65 13.83 -9.34
CA ALA A 129 -0.32 12.78 -9.53
C ALA A 129 -0.24 11.72 -8.43
N ALA A 130 0.99 11.34 -8.05
CA ALA A 130 1.22 10.43 -6.93
C ALA A 130 0.76 11.05 -5.61
N ALA A 131 1.05 12.34 -5.36
CA ALA A 131 0.55 13.03 -4.17
C ALA A 131 -0.99 13.01 -4.12
N LEU A 132 -1.67 13.33 -5.22
CA LEU A 132 -3.12 13.26 -5.32
C LEU A 132 -3.65 11.86 -5.04
N PHE A 133 -3.07 10.84 -5.67
CA PHE A 133 -3.53 9.47 -5.52
C PHE A 133 -3.32 8.91 -4.11
N GLU A 134 -2.15 9.11 -3.50
CA GLU A 134 -1.87 8.55 -2.17
C GLU A 134 -2.71 9.24 -1.09
N VAL A 135 -2.93 10.55 -1.19
CA VAL A 135 -3.84 11.26 -0.27
C VAL A 135 -5.30 10.86 -0.52
N PHE A 136 -5.72 10.67 -1.77
CA PHE A 136 -7.02 10.09 -2.09
C PHE A 136 -7.17 8.69 -1.47
N TRP A 137 -6.13 7.85 -1.55
CA TRP A 137 -6.13 6.51 -0.99
C TRP A 137 -6.32 6.51 0.53
N VAL A 138 -5.63 7.40 1.26
CA VAL A 138 -5.84 7.60 2.70
C VAL A 138 -7.29 7.95 3.00
N ASN A 139 -7.83 8.96 2.31
CA ASN A 139 -9.18 9.45 2.55
C ASN A 139 -10.25 8.42 2.14
N LEU A 140 -10.01 7.64 1.09
CA LEU A 140 -10.89 6.57 0.64
C LEU A 140 -11.01 5.49 1.70
N LEU A 141 -9.88 5.02 2.21
CA LEU A 141 -9.84 4.04 3.28
C LEU A 141 -10.56 4.52 4.54
N ALA A 142 -10.30 5.78 4.94
CA ALA A 142 -10.97 6.36 6.10
C ALA A 142 -12.48 6.44 5.91
N ALA A 143 -12.94 6.96 4.77
CA ALA A 143 -14.36 7.12 4.46
C ALA A 143 -15.12 5.81 4.27
N THR A 144 -14.41 4.71 3.98
CA THR A 144 -15.02 3.38 3.75
C THR A 144 -15.07 2.52 5.02
N PHE A 145 -14.12 2.68 5.94
CA PHE A 145 -13.92 1.69 7.01
C PHE A 145 -13.95 2.25 8.43
N HIS A 146 -13.76 3.55 8.65
CA HIS A 146 -13.54 4.06 10.01
C HIS A 146 -14.80 4.12 10.88
N ASP A 147 -15.99 4.19 10.28
CA ASP A 147 -17.26 4.16 11.01
C ASP A 147 -17.65 2.74 11.43
N ASP A 148 -17.33 1.74 10.61
CA ASP A 148 -17.63 0.33 10.87
C ASP A 148 -16.56 -0.40 11.71
N LEU A 149 -15.29 0.01 11.60
CA LEU A 149 -14.17 -0.65 12.28
C LEU A 149 -13.70 0.15 13.50
N PRO A 150 -13.38 -0.54 14.62
CA PRO A 150 -12.68 0.09 15.72
C PRO A 150 -11.27 0.54 15.28
N GLU A 151 -10.76 1.59 15.92
CA GLU A 151 -9.49 2.26 15.58
C GLU A 151 -8.30 1.31 15.45
N ASP A 152 -8.18 0.31 16.34
CA ASP A 152 -7.13 -0.72 16.30
C ASP A 152 -7.14 -1.59 15.02
N TYR A 153 -8.23 -1.54 14.25
CA TYR A 153 -8.43 -2.32 13.02
C TYR A 153 -8.56 -1.44 11.78
N TRP A 154 -8.32 -0.13 11.91
CA TRP A 154 -8.34 0.76 10.76
C TRP A 154 -7.32 0.34 9.71
N PRO A 155 -7.66 0.54 8.43
CA PRO A 155 -6.83 0.11 7.33
C PRO A 155 -5.49 0.83 7.28
N THR A 156 -4.40 0.08 7.19
CA THR A 156 -3.04 0.63 7.05
C THR A 156 -2.70 1.02 5.62
N GLY A 157 -3.50 0.61 4.63
CA GLY A 157 -3.31 0.96 3.21
C GLY A 157 -2.23 0.18 2.46
N ALA A 158 -1.57 -0.81 3.08
CA ALA A 158 -0.62 -1.70 2.42
C ALA A 158 -1.29 -2.73 1.48
N SER A 159 -0.51 -3.66 0.89
CA SER A 159 -0.96 -4.61 -0.15
C SER A 159 -2.21 -5.42 0.16
N ARG A 160 -2.54 -5.68 1.43
CA ARG A 160 -3.80 -6.33 1.80
C ARG A 160 -5.01 -5.48 1.45
N TRP A 161 -4.91 -4.18 1.68
CA TRP A 161 -5.99 -3.23 1.42
C TRP A 161 -6.16 -2.94 -0.07
N PHE A 162 -5.12 -3.13 -0.88
CA PHE A 162 -5.24 -3.11 -2.35
C PHE A 162 -6.23 -4.19 -2.80
N GLU A 163 -6.06 -5.43 -2.33
CA GLU A 163 -6.96 -6.55 -2.67
C GLU A 163 -8.37 -6.35 -2.12
N VAL A 164 -8.49 -5.95 -0.84
CA VAL A 164 -9.80 -5.70 -0.22
C VAL A 164 -10.60 -4.67 -1.00
N VAL A 165 -9.96 -3.55 -1.39
CA VAL A 165 -10.64 -2.50 -2.14
C VAL A 165 -10.84 -2.91 -3.59
N ALA A 166 -9.91 -3.60 -4.24
CA ALA A 166 -10.08 -4.12 -5.60
C ALA A 166 -11.32 -5.02 -5.74
N ASP A 167 -11.59 -5.88 -4.75
CA ASP A 167 -12.81 -6.69 -4.71
C ASP A 167 -14.07 -5.87 -4.38
N LEU A 168 -13.92 -4.86 -3.51
CA LEU A 168 -15.04 -4.05 -3.03
C LEU A 168 -15.55 -3.07 -4.09
N VAL A 169 -14.67 -2.53 -4.95
CA VAL A 169 -15.08 -1.58 -6.00
C VAL A 169 -15.98 -2.21 -7.06
N GLU A 170 -15.94 -3.54 -7.23
CA GLU A 170 -16.87 -4.29 -8.08
C GLU A 170 -18.30 -4.36 -7.51
N GLN A 171 -18.49 -3.91 -6.26
CA GLN A 171 -19.76 -3.94 -5.53
C GLN A 171 -20.19 -2.51 -5.17
N PRO A 172 -20.71 -1.71 -6.12
CA PRO A 172 -20.93 -0.28 -5.91
C PRO A 172 -21.97 0.07 -4.85
N ASN A 173 -22.84 -0.89 -4.47
CA ASN A 173 -23.85 -0.74 -3.42
C ASN A 173 -23.55 -1.62 -2.20
N SER A 174 -22.28 -2.04 -2.01
CA SER A 174 -21.87 -2.75 -0.80
C SER A 174 -22.18 -1.90 0.45
N PRO A 175 -22.65 -2.50 1.55
CA PRO A 175 -22.85 -1.78 2.81
C PRO A 175 -21.57 -1.13 3.36
N TRP A 176 -20.39 -1.61 2.98
CA TRP A 176 -19.11 -0.98 3.36
C TRP A 176 -18.91 0.41 2.73
N TRP A 177 -19.72 0.80 1.75
CA TRP A 177 -19.69 2.18 1.23
C TRP A 177 -20.68 3.09 1.95
N ASP A 178 -21.53 2.56 2.82
CA ASP A 178 -22.52 3.33 3.55
C ASP A 178 -21.89 3.82 4.85
N ASN A 179 -21.86 5.14 5.05
CA ASN A 179 -21.49 5.65 6.35
C ASN A 179 -22.71 5.55 7.26
N SER A 180 -22.67 4.59 8.18
CA SER A 180 -23.77 4.25 9.07
C SER A 180 -24.22 5.40 10.01
N THR A 181 -23.46 6.49 10.05
CA THR A 181 -23.73 7.69 10.85
C THR A 181 -24.40 8.83 10.06
N THR A 182 -24.55 8.69 8.74
CA THR A 182 -25.12 9.72 7.85
C THR A 182 -26.36 9.22 7.10
N ASP A 183 -27.11 10.17 6.52
CA ASP A 183 -28.23 9.91 5.61
C ASP A 183 -28.07 10.85 4.39
N PRO A 184 -28.34 10.40 3.15
CA PRO A 184 -28.82 9.07 2.75
C PRO A 184 -27.67 8.05 2.54
N ILE A 185 -28.02 6.77 2.46
CA ILE A 185 -27.09 5.66 2.15
C ILE A 185 -26.19 6.00 0.96
N GLU A 186 -24.89 6.01 1.22
CA GLU A 186 -23.88 6.28 0.20
C GLU A 186 -23.59 5.04 -0.67
N THR A 187 -23.07 5.30 -1.87
CA THR A 187 -22.55 4.28 -2.79
C THR A 187 -21.06 4.48 -2.98
N ARG A 188 -20.37 3.52 -3.60
CA ARG A 188 -18.96 3.64 -3.99
C ARG A 188 -18.64 4.99 -4.62
N ASP A 189 -19.44 5.42 -5.59
CA ASP A 189 -19.17 6.66 -6.33
C ASP A 189 -19.34 7.91 -5.43
N VAL A 190 -20.24 7.86 -4.46
CA VAL A 190 -20.39 8.92 -3.45
C VAL A 190 -19.17 8.96 -2.54
N ILE A 191 -18.73 7.82 -2.01
CA ILE A 191 -17.54 7.74 -1.14
C ILE A 191 -16.27 8.14 -1.90
N PHE A 192 -16.09 7.69 -3.15
CA PHE A 192 -14.98 8.12 -4.01
C PHE A 192 -14.97 9.64 -4.21
N SER A 193 -16.14 10.22 -4.49
CA SER A 193 -16.28 11.67 -4.65
C SER A 193 -15.88 12.39 -3.36
N GLN A 194 -16.41 11.97 -2.21
CA GLN A 194 -16.07 12.54 -0.90
C GLN A 194 -14.59 12.43 -0.57
N ALA A 195 -13.99 11.26 -0.76
CA ALA A 195 -12.57 11.00 -0.54
C ALA A 195 -11.68 11.85 -1.45
N TYR A 196 -12.06 12.01 -2.71
CA TYR A 196 -11.37 12.89 -3.65
C TYR A 196 -11.43 14.35 -3.22
N VAL A 197 -12.60 14.85 -2.85
CA VAL A 197 -12.76 16.23 -2.35
C VAL A 197 -11.91 16.45 -1.10
N ALA A 198 -11.92 15.50 -0.17
CA ALA A 198 -11.11 15.57 1.04
C ALA A 198 -9.61 15.62 0.70
N ALA A 199 -9.16 14.80 -0.25
CA ALA A 199 -7.78 14.79 -0.69
C ALA A 199 -7.33 16.10 -1.35
N VAL A 200 -8.14 16.66 -2.25
CA VAL A 200 -7.84 17.96 -2.88
C VAL A 200 -7.76 19.06 -1.82
N ASN A 201 -8.72 19.11 -0.88
CA ASN A 201 -8.68 20.10 0.19
C ASN A 201 -7.45 19.96 1.07
N GLN A 202 -7.09 18.72 1.45
CA GLN A 202 -5.91 18.43 2.26
C GLN A 202 -4.62 18.84 1.55
N LEU A 203 -4.49 18.54 0.25
CA LEU A 203 -3.35 18.91 -0.56
C LEU A 203 -3.25 20.42 -0.74
N THR A 204 -4.36 21.10 -1.00
CA THR A 204 -4.40 22.57 -1.08
C THR A 204 -3.96 23.22 0.24
N GLU A 205 -4.43 22.70 1.38
CA GLU A 205 -4.03 23.20 2.70
C GLU A 205 -2.54 22.95 3.01
N THR A 206 -2.01 21.80 2.58
CA THR A 206 -0.66 21.35 2.96
C THR A 206 0.42 21.85 1.99
N LEU A 207 0.16 21.79 0.69
CA LEU A 207 1.12 22.04 -0.39
C LEU A 207 0.80 23.32 -1.20
N GLY A 208 -0.37 23.94 -0.95
CA GLY A 208 -0.78 25.21 -1.55
C GLY A 208 -1.72 25.08 -2.75
N ASP A 209 -2.18 26.25 -3.22
CA ASP A 209 -3.27 26.40 -4.21
C ASP A 209 -2.93 26.00 -5.65
N ASP A 210 -1.67 25.64 -5.97
CA ASP A 210 -1.25 25.24 -7.31
C ASP A 210 -1.02 23.72 -7.38
N PRO A 211 -1.96 22.94 -7.92
CA PRO A 211 -1.87 21.48 -7.99
C PRO A 211 -0.70 20.98 -8.84
N SER A 212 -0.16 21.81 -9.75
CA SER A 212 1.00 21.44 -10.57
C SER A 212 2.31 21.44 -9.77
N GLN A 213 2.32 22.06 -8.59
CA GLN A 213 3.50 22.16 -7.72
C GLN A 213 3.47 21.13 -6.57
N TRP A 214 2.41 20.35 -6.43
CA TRP A 214 2.37 19.28 -5.44
C TRP A 214 3.43 18.22 -5.76
N ALA A 215 4.07 17.69 -4.72
CA ALA A 215 5.07 16.65 -4.86
C ALA A 215 4.87 15.59 -3.79
N TRP A 216 4.85 14.31 -4.19
CA TRP A 216 4.67 13.21 -3.25
C TRP A 216 5.71 13.24 -2.12
N GLY A 217 6.96 13.56 -2.44
CA GLY A 217 8.08 13.64 -1.50
C GLY A 217 8.07 14.85 -0.58
N ASP A 218 7.15 15.80 -0.74
CA ASP A 218 6.90 16.85 0.25
C ASP A 218 6.02 16.33 1.40
N LEU A 219 5.22 15.29 1.14
CA LEU A 219 4.46 14.54 2.13
C LEU A 219 5.28 13.37 2.65
N HIS A 220 5.75 12.52 1.74
CA HIS A 220 6.40 11.24 2.02
C HIS A 220 7.88 11.40 2.24
N THR A 221 8.26 11.48 3.51
CA THR A 221 9.63 11.76 3.90
C THR A 221 10.17 10.75 4.89
N LEU A 222 11.46 10.43 4.76
CA LEU A 222 12.18 9.60 5.70
C LEU A 222 12.89 10.47 6.73
N ILE A 223 12.55 10.25 8.01
CA ILE A 223 13.31 10.75 9.15
C ILE A 223 14.11 9.59 9.73
N LEU A 224 15.44 9.69 9.70
CA LEU A 224 16.32 8.74 10.36
C LEU A 224 16.42 9.12 11.84
N THR A 225 15.59 8.49 12.66
CA THR A 225 15.52 8.75 14.09
C THR A 225 16.60 7.98 14.85
N ASN A 226 17.40 8.69 15.65
CA ASN A 226 18.38 8.03 16.51
C ASN A 226 17.66 7.20 17.60
N PRO A 227 17.99 5.91 17.79
CA PRO A 227 17.21 5.02 18.66
C PRO A 227 17.31 5.37 20.14
N THR A 228 18.30 6.15 20.56
CA THR A 228 18.53 6.50 21.98
C THR A 228 18.19 7.95 22.26
N LEU A 229 18.60 8.87 21.39
CA LEU A 229 18.55 10.32 21.60
C LEU A 229 17.64 11.05 20.61
N GLY A 230 17.03 10.33 19.66
CA GLY A 230 16.19 10.93 18.62
C GLY A 230 14.76 11.23 19.05
N ASN A 231 14.34 10.66 20.18
CA ASN A 231 13.04 10.89 20.80
C ASN A 231 13.23 11.38 22.25
N SER A 232 14.20 12.27 22.46
CA SER A 232 14.55 12.75 23.80
C SER A 232 13.50 13.72 24.38
N GLY A 233 12.64 14.28 23.53
CA GLY A 233 11.69 15.35 23.89
C GLY A 233 12.37 16.72 24.06
N ILE A 234 13.65 16.82 23.68
CA ILE A 234 14.46 18.03 23.76
C ILE A 234 14.85 18.41 22.32
N PRO A 235 14.19 19.41 21.69
CA PRO A 235 14.34 19.65 20.25
C PRO A 235 15.78 19.85 19.76
N PRO A 236 16.69 20.53 20.49
CA PRO A 236 18.09 20.61 20.09
C PRO A 236 18.84 19.27 20.09
N VAL A 237 18.47 18.33 20.96
CA VAL A 237 19.07 16.98 21.00
C VAL A 237 18.53 16.17 19.83
N ASP A 238 17.21 16.17 19.64
CA ASP A 238 16.58 15.45 18.53
C ASP A 238 17.12 15.96 17.17
N ALA A 239 17.25 17.27 16.98
CA ALA A 239 17.82 17.88 15.77
C ALA A 239 19.31 17.54 15.56
N LEU A 240 20.07 17.32 16.63
CA LEU A 240 21.49 16.95 16.53
C LEU A 240 21.65 15.49 16.07
N PHE A 241 20.76 14.60 16.51
CA PHE A 241 20.89 13.16 16.32
C PHE A 241 20.05 12.59 15.18
N ASN A 242 18.91 13.20 14.86
CA ASN A 242 18.06 12.78 13.74
C ASN A 242 18.60 13.34 12.42
N ARG A 243 18.25 12.69 11.30
CA ARG A 243 18.57 13.17 9.95
C ARG A 243 17.31 13.19 9.10
N GLY A 244 17.24 14.15 8.19
CA GLY A 244 16.05 14.41 7.37
C GLY A 244 15.23 15.59 7.90
N PRO A 245 13.95 15.69 7.49
CA PRO A 245 13.27 14.79 6.56
C PRO A 245 13.94 14.75 5.18
N TYR A 246 14.01 13.57 4.57
CA TYR A 246 14.44 13.37 3.18
C TYR A 246 13.25 12.93 2.35
N SER A 247 12.93 13.65 1.28
CA SER A 247 11.90 13.25 0.32
C SER A 247 12.19 11.86 -0.25
N THR A 248 11.18 11.01 -0.32
CA THR A 248 11.30 9.65 -0.85
C THR A 248 10.24 9.37 -1.91
N SER A 249 10.64 8.64 -2.95
CA SER A 249 9.69 7.97 -3.85
C SER A 249 9.27 6.66 -3.20
N GLY A 250 8.22 6.03 -3.75
CA GLY A 250 7.79 4.69 -3.35
C GLY A 250 6.57 4.72 -2.44
N GLY A 251 6.27 3.59 -1.80
CA GLY A 251 5.04 3.43 -1.02
C GLY A 251 4.84 2.02 -0.46
N GLY A 252 3.65 1.78 0.08
CA GLY A 252 3.25 0.46 0.59
C GLY A 252 2.91 -0.52 -0.53
N GLY A 253 3.39 -1.77 -0.44
CA GLY A 253 2.98 -2.83 -1.37
C GLY A 253 3.64 -2.80 -2.77
N ILE A 254 4.57 -1.88 -3.03
CA ILE A 254 5.30 -1.71 -4.30
C ILE A 254 6.80 -2.01 -4.14
N ILE A 255 7.59 -2.13 -5.24
CA ILE A 255 8.99 -2.61 -5.14
C ILE A 255 9.85 -1.67 -4.31
N ASN A 256 9.84 -0.37 -4.62
CA ASN A 256 10.44 0.64 -3.76
C ASN A 256 9.59 0.83 -2.49
N ALA A 257 9.80 -0.09 -1.54
CA ALA A 257 8.93 -0.31 -0.39
C ALA A 257 9.21 0.65 0.78
N THR A 258 9.25 1.96 0.50
CA THR A 258 9.19 3.01 1.53
C THR A 258 7.75 3.11 2.03
N GLY A 259 7.32 2.12 2.81
CA GLY A 259 5.94 2.02 3.29
C GLY A 259 5.61 3.11 4.31
N TRP A 260 4.31 3.45 4.37
CA TRP A 260 3.68 4.34 5.34
C TRP A 260 2.34 3.71 5.76
N SER A 261 1.66 4.25 6.76
CA SER A 261 0.36 3.74 7.25
C SER A 261 -0.74 4.77 7.04
N ALA A 262 -1.89 4.42 6.46
CA ALA A 262 -3.02 5.36 6.33
C ALA A 262 -3.60 5.85 7.67
N VAL A 263 -3.29 5.17 8.77
CA VAL A 263 -3.65 5.61 10.14
C VAL A 263 -2.70 6.71 10.64
N GLU A 264 -1.43 6.68 10.23
CA GLU A 264 -0.40 7.69 10.55
C GLU A 264 0.33 8.05 9.24
N PRO A 265 -0.32 8.81 8.35
CA PRO A 265 0.13 8.90 6.96
C PRO A 265 1.40 9.73 6.82
N TYR A 266 2.20 9.35 5.81
CA TYR A 266 3.37 10.09 5.32
C TYR A 266 4.60 10.16 6.25
N GLN A 267 4.66 9.31 7.28
CA GLN A 267 5.83 9.11 8.16
C GLN A 267 6.49 7.74 7.98
#